data_AF-A0A9X3PA61-F1
#
_entry.id   AF-A0A9X3PA61-F1
#
_cell.length_a   1.000
_cell.length_b   1.000
_cell.length_c   1.000
_cell.angle_alpha   90.00
_cell.angle_beta   90.00
_cell.angle_gamma   90.00
#
_symmetry.space_group_name_H-M   'P 1'
#
loop_
_entity.id
_entity.type
_entity.pdbx_description
1 polymer ?
#
loop_
_entity_poly.entity_id
_entity_poly.type
_entity_poly.pdbx_seq_one_letter_code
_entity_poly.pdbx_strand_id
1 'polypeptide(L)'
;MNTGTRLGLYGGGLAVLFAAAFGTAAAVMPDDAADDWNDRSADGGHDGGHDGGHGSGDGEAVPVRGLSIEQDGYLLSEVSAPTAIGAAGELAFQITGADGKPLTDYTVSHEKELHLIVVRADGTHFRHVHPELGADGTWSLPWTWDAAGSYRVYADFVPEDGEDLTLTRTVEVAGEYGPEIATEPSLVSEVDGFTVTLEGDLSAGASSEVTASVTRDGQPVHELEPYLGAFGHLVALREGDLAYLHVHPEGEEPQAGDLSGPDVTFAIEVPTDGRYFLYFDFQVAGQVHSAAFVVDTAEGTTADESDPSAGTTEAPTEEPSESAEHGTDGHGH
;
A
#
# COMPACT_ATOMS: atom_id res chain seq x y z
N MET A 1 45.88 28.59 19.12
CA MET A 1 44.85 29.29 18.31
C MET A 1 43.54 29.25 19.06
N ASN A 2 42.87 30.38 19.24
CA ASN A 2 41.55 30.41 19.88
C ASN A 2 40.48 29.97 18.87
N THR A 3 39.31 29.60 19.40
CA THR A 3 38.19 29.06 18.61
C THR A 3 37.74 30.00 17.49
N GLY A 4 37.79 31.32 17.72
CA GLY A 4 37.46 32.33 16.71
C GLY A 4 38.38 32.32 15.49
N THR A 5 39.69 32.15 15.67
CA THR A 5 40.63 32.05 14.53
C THR A 5 40.42 30.76 13.74
N ARG A 6 40.04 29.64 14.40
CA ARG A 6 39.74 28.39 13.70
C ARG A 6 38.46 28.48 12.87
N LEU A 7 37.39 29.08 13.42
CA LEU A 7 36.15 29.31 12.68
C LEU A 7 36.37 30.27 11.50
N GLY A 8 37.17 31.33 11.68
CA GLY A 8 37.49 32.26 10.61
C GLY A 8 38.26 31.60 9.45
N LEU A 9 39.22 30.73 9.76
CA LEU A 9 39.95 29.96 8.75
C LEU A 9 39.05 28.94 8.04
N TYR A 10 38.14 28.29 8.76
CA TYR A 10 37.19 27.34 8.18
C TYR A 10 36.20 28.04 7.24
N GLY A 11 35.60 29.15 7.68
CA GLY A 11 34.69 29.94 6.86
C GLY A 11 35.36 30.55 5.64
N GLY A 12 36.59 31.04 5.79
CA GLY A 12 37.40 31.53 4.66
C GLY A 12 37.75 30.41 3.66
N GLY A 13 38.11 29.22 4.15
CA GLY A 13 38.37 28.06 3.30
C GLY A 13 37.14 27.61 2.52
N LEU A 14 35.97 27.57 3.16
CA LEU A 14 34.68 27.25 2.52
C LEU A 14 34.31 28.27 1.44
N ALA A 15 34.48 29.55 1.70
CA ALA A 15 34.19 30.60 0.71
C ALA A 15 35.09 30.47 -0.53
N VAL A 16 36.38 30.16 -0.35
CA VAL A 16 37.31 29.91 -1.47
C VAL A 16 36.92 28.66 -2.26
N LEU A 17 36.54 27.58 -1.58
CA LEU A 17 36.07 26.35 -2.23
C LEU A 17 34.80 26.60 -3.05
N PHE A 18 33.81 27.31 -2.50
CA PHE A 18 32.59 27.65 -3.23
C PHE A 18 32.86 28.55 -4.43
N ALA A 19 33.72 29.57 -4.29
CA ALA A 19 34.06 30.45 -5.39
C ALA A 19 34.83 29.71 -6.50
N ALA A 20 35.73 28.80 -6.14
CA ALA A 20 36.45 27.96 -7.09
C ALA A 20 35.50 27.02 -7.84
N ALA A 21 34.59 26.34 -7.12
CA ALA A 21 33.59 25.45 -7.70
C ALA A 21 32.65 26.20 -8.67
N PHE A 22 32.13 27.36 -8.27
CA PHE A 22 31.24 28.19 -9.10
C PHE A 22 31.96 28.74 -10.34
N GLY A 23 33.23 29.16 -10.18
CA GLY A 23 34.06 29.62 -11.30
C GLY A 23 34.41 28.49 -12.29
N THR A 24 34.68 27.28 -11.81
CA THR A 24 34.91 26.12 -12.69
C THR A 24 33.63 25.68 -13.40
N ALA A 25 32.48 25.73 -12.73
CA ALA A 25 31.19 25.41 -13.34
C ALA A 25 30.89 26.37 -14.50
N ALA A 26 31.09 27.68 -14.31
CA ALA A 26 30.90 28.68 -15.36
C ALA A 26 31.88 28.56 -16.55
N ALA A 27 33.01 27.88 -16.39
CA ALA A 27 34.00 27.68 -17.46
C ALA A 27 33.81 26.37 -18.25
N VAL A 28 33.03 25.43 -17.71
CA VAL A 28 32.84 24.08 -18.28
C VAL A 28 31.40 23.84 -18.72
N MET A 29 30.43 24.56 -18.15
CA MET A 29 29.02 24.46 -18.54
C MET A 29 28.76 25.24 -19.84
N PRO A 30 28.12 24.61 -20.84
CA PRO A 30 27.57 25.31 -22.00
C PRO A 30 26.52 26.35 -21.58
N ASP A 31 26.48 27.51 -22.26
CA ASP A 31 25.57 28.62 -21.92
C ASP A 31 24.08 28.22 -22.01
N ASP A 32 23.76 27.17 -22.78
CA ASP A 32 22.43 26.58 -23.00
C ASP A 32 22.02 25.57 -21.93
N ALA A 33 22.92 25.15 -21.03
CA ALA A 33 22.60 24.18 -19.98
C ALA A 33 21.62 24.74 -18.92
N ALA A 34 21.58 26.06 -18.74
CA ALA A 34 20.63 26.72 -17.85
C ALA A 34 19.25 26.91 -18.51
N ASP A 35 19.23 27.15 -19.82
CA ASP A 35 17.99 27.27 -20.60
C ASP A 35 17.29 25.91 -20.71
N ASP A 36 18.03 24.83 -20.93
CA ASP A 36 17.52 23.44 -20.97
C ASP A 36 16.99 22.96 -19.59
N TRP A 37 17.47 23.55 -18.48
CA TRP A 37 16.95 23.31 -17.14
C TRP A 37 15.66 24.10 -16.86
N ASN A 38 15.58 25.34 -17.35
CA ASN A 38 14.36 26.15 -17.25
C ASN A 38 13.25 25.66 -18.17
N ASP A 39 13.56 25.19 -19.38
CA ASP A 39 12.58 24.61 -20.31
C ASP A 39 12.00 23.30 -19.75
N ARG A 40 12.83 22.45 -19.12
CA ARG A 40 12.35 21.27 -18.36
C ARG A 40 11.48 21.61 -17.15
N SER A 41 11.59 22.82 -16.62
CA SER A 41 10.80 23.31 -15.48
C SER A 41 9.55 24.10 -15.91
N ALA A 42 9.52 24.56 -17.17
CA ALA A 42 8.43 25.36 -17.75
C ALA A 42 7.37 24.50 -18.46
N ASP A 43 7.66 23.23 -18.75
CA ASP A 43 6.70 22.28 -19.36
C ASP A 43 5.65 21.72 -18.35
N GLY A 44 5.62 22.25 -17.13
CA GLY A 44 4.64 21.91 -16.07
C GLY A 44 3.62 23.03 -15.75
N GLY A 45 3.45 24.02 -16.63
CA GLY A 45 2.59 25.18 -16.40
C GLY A 45 1.26 25.14 -17.16
N HIS A 46 0.15 24.96 -16.44
CA HIS A 46 -1.23 24.97 -16.92
C HIS A 46 -1.61 26.23 -17.75
N ASP A 47 -2.13 26.03 -18.97
CA ASP A 47 -3.03 26.99 -19.63
C ASP A 47 -4.29 26.25 -20.10
N GLY A 48 -5.44 26.81 -19.76
CA GLY A 48 -6.75 26.21 -19.94
C GLY A 48 -7.33 26.50 -21.32
N GLY A 49 -7.69 25.43 -22.04
CA GLY A 49 -8.49 25.50 -23.25
C GLY A 49 -9.23 24.18 -23.49
N HIS A 50 -10.53 24.17 -23.21
CA HIS A 50 -11.42 23.06 -23.56
C HIS A 50 -11.52 22.91 -25.09
N ASP A 51 -11.18 21.74 -25.64
CA ASP A 51 -12.00 21.03 -26.64
C ASP A 51 -11.58 19.56 -26.74
N GLY A 52 -12.53 18.68 -27.05
CA GLY A 52 -12.44 17.24 -26.79
C GLY A 52 -11.67 16.40 -27.82
N GLY A 53 -11.29 15.19 -27.38
CA GLY A 53 -10.97 14.07 -28.27
C GLY A 53 -9.78 13.21 -27.87
N HIS A 54 -10.09 12.03 -27.32
CA HIS A 54 -9.31 10.76 -27.35
C HIS A 54 -7.91 10.69 -26.70
N GLY A 55 -7.86 10.00 -25.56
CA GLY A 55 -7.18 8.70 -25.44
C GLY A 55 -5.66 8.64 -25.51
N SER A 56 -5.04 8.59 -24.33
CA SER A 56 -3.89 7.73 -24.00
C SER A 56 -3.71 7.78 -22.48
N GLY A 57 -3.75 6.62 -21.83
CA GLY A 57 -3.62 6.48 -20.39
C GLY A 57 -2.20 6.81 -19.96
N ASP A 58 -2.03 7.99 -19.39
CA ASP A 58 -0.97 8.22 -18.41
C ASP A 58 -1.51 7.67 -17.09
N GLY A 59 -1.01 6.50 -16.68
CA GLY A 59 -1.34 5.93 -15.38
C GLY A 59 -0.86 6.91 -14.32
N GLU A 60 -1.78 7.64 -13.68
CA GLU A 60 -1.47 8.35 -12.45
C GLU A 60 -0.84 7.34 -11.48
N ALA A 61 0.34 7.66 -10.96
CA ALA A 61 1.01 6.79 -10.01
C ALA A 61 0.10 6.58 -8.80
N VAL A 62 -0.14 5.32 -8.45
CA VAL A 62 -0.96 4.97 -7.27
C VAL A 62 -0.36 5.68 -6.04
N PRO A 63 -1.11 6.58 -5.37
CA PRO A 63 -0.58 7.35 -4.27
C PRO A 63 -0.24 6.44 -3.09
N VAL A 64 0.96 6.61 -2.54
CA VAL A 64 1.44 5.83 -1.39
C VAL A 64 0.92 6.48 -0.10
N ARG A 65 0.09 5.77 0.68
CA ARG A 65 -0.50 6.26 1.94
C ARG A 65 0.27 5.78 3.18
N GLY A 66 -0.06 6.35 4.34
CA GLY A 66 0.40 5.84 5.63
C GLY A 66 1.90 6.01 5.91
N LEU A 67 2.57 6.95 5.25
CA LEU A 67 3.99 7.26 5.45
C LEU A 67 4.23 8.62 6.11
N SER A 68 3.18 9.41 6.34
CA SER A 68 3.28 10.74 6.94
C SER A 68 2.60 10.80 8.30
N ILE A 69 3.16 11.65 9.17
CA ILE A 69 2.53 12.03 10.44
C ILE A 69 1.46 13.10 10.22
N GLU A 70 1.49 13.81 9.08
CA GLU A 70 0.64 14.93 8.73
C GLU A 70 0.22 14.87 7.25
N GLN A 71 -1.05 15.11 6.96
CA GLN A 71 -1.56 15.25 5.60
C GLN A 71 -2.75 16.22 5.62
N ASP A 72 -2.83 17.11 4.62
CA ASP A 72 -3.94 18.06 4.46
C ASP A 72 -4.24 18.92 5.71
N GLY A 73 -3.18 19.22 6.47
CA GLY A 73 -3.23 19.97 7.73
C GLY A 73 -3.72 19.16 8.94
N TYR A 74 -4.08 17.89 8.76
CA TYR A 74 -4.34 16.96 9.85
C TYR A 74 -3.02 16.36 10.33
N LEU A 75 -2.81 16.33 11.64
CA LEU A 75 -1.60 15.82 12.27
C LEU A 75 -1.96 14.75 13.31
N LEU A 76 -1.33 13.60 13.22
CA LEU A 76 -1.36 12.58 14.25
C LEU A 76 -0.38 12.96 15.37
N SER A 77 -0.87 13.12 16.59
CA SER A 77 -0.05 13.44 17.77
C SER A 77 0.96 12.33 18.08
N GLU A 78 1.81 12.55 19.09
CA GLU A 78 2.55 11.44 19.68
C GLU A 78 1.58 10.39 20.23
N VAL A 79 1.91 9.11 20.05
CA VAL A 79 1.14 7.99 20.60
C VAL A 79 1.69 7.67 21.99
N SER A 80 0.87 7.86 23.01
CA SER A 80 1.15 7.43 24.37
C SER A 80 0.74 5.98 24.53
N ALA A 81 1.65 5.09 24.92
CA ALA A 81 1.38 3.69 25.19
C ALA A 81 2.35 3.14 26.26
N PRO A 82 2.08 1.97 26.88
CA PRO A 82 3.09 1.27 27.66
C PRO A 82 4.37 1.07 26.85
N THR A 83 5.54 1.16 27.47
CA THR A 83 6.82 1.09 26.75
C THR A 83 7.56 -0.23 26.94
N ALA A 84 6.93 -1.22 27.58
CA ALA A 84 7.52 -2.53 27.86
C ALA A 84 6.50 -3.64 27.63
N ILE A 85 7.01 -4.83 27.28
CA ILE A 85 6.21 -6.05 27.09
C ILE A 85 5.45 -6.41 28.37
N GLY A 86 4.18 -6.81 28.23
CA GLY A 86 3.34 -7.30 29.32
C GLY A 86 2.86 -6.24 30.32
N ALA A 87 3.28 -4.98 30.15
CA ALA A 87 2.76 -3.87 30.94
C ALA A 87 1.37 -3.47 30.42
N ALA A 88 0.35 -3.71 31.24
CA ALA A 88 -1.00 -3.23 30.96
C ALA A 88 -1.09 -1.70 31.12
N GLY A 89 -1.75 -1.05 30.18
CA GLY A 89 -2.05 0.38 30.24
C GLY A 89 -3.03 0.76 29.14
N GLU A 90 -2.84 1.95 28.60
CA GLU A 90 -3.72 2.53 27.57
C GLU A 90 -2.85 3.01 26.42
N LEU A 91 -3.29 2.74 25.19
CA LEU A 91 -2.79 3.41 23.99
C LEU A 91 -3.70 4.60 23.73
N ALA A 92 -3.13 5.80 23.60
CA ALA A 92 -3.87 7.02 23.38
C ALA A 92 -3.14 8.00 22.44
N PHE A 93 -3.92 8.73 21.63
CA PHE A 93 -3.44 9.76 20.70
C PHE A 93 -4.57 10.74 20.35
N GLN A 94 -4.22 11.83 19.68
CA GLN A 94 -5.15 12.79 19.09
C GLN A 94 -4.81 12.98 17.61
N ILE A 95 -5.84 13.33 16.83
CA ILE A 95 -5.64 13.92 15.51
C ILE A 95 -6.01 15.39 15.65
N THR A 96 -5.14 16.29 15.21
CA THR A 96 -5.44 17.74 15.20
C THR A 96 -5.66 18.23 13.79
N GLY A 97 -6.62 19.11 13.57
CA GLY A 97 -6.84 19.76 12.28
C GLY A 97 -5.86 20.91 12.02
N ALA A 98 -5.99 21.55 10.85
CA ALA A 98 -5.12 22.64 10.41
C ALA A 98 -5.14 23.87 11.32
N ASP A 99 -6.17 24.02 12.16
CA ASP A 99 -6.28 25.08 13.17
C ASP A 99 -5.58 24.74 14.50
N GLY A 100 -4.94 23.57 14.56
CA GLY A 100 -4.20 23.05 15.72
C GLY A 100 -5.10 22.53 16.86
N LYS A 101 -6.41 22.43 16.65
CA LYS A 101 -7.34 21.88 17.66
C LYS A 101 -7.54 20.37 17.43
N PRO A 102 -7.85 19.60 18.49
CA PRO A 102 -8.27 18.21 18.33
C PRO A 102 -9.48 18.12 17.40
N LEU A 103 -9.41 17.20 16.44
CA LEU A 103 -10.53 16.82 15.59
C LEU A 103 -11.48 15.94 16.42
N THR A 104 -12.78 16.26 16.36
CA THR A 104 -13.82 15.52 17.08
C THR A 104 -14.96 15.07 16.18
N ASP A 105 -15.02 15.57 14.95
CA ASP A 105 -16.09 15.30 14.00
C ASP A 105 -15.52 14.42 12.87
N TYR A 106 -16.01 13.18 12.82
CA TYR A 106 -15.54 12.11 11.94
C TYR A 106 -16.73 11.50 11.19
N THR A 107 -16.49 11.02 9.98
CA THR A 107 -17.46 10.22 9.23
C THR A 107 -17.24 8.74 9.53
N VAL A 108 -18.34 8.02 9.77
CA VAL A 108 -18.31 6.56 9.92
C VAL A 108 -18.01 5.91 8.56
N SER A 109 -16.90 5.17 8.50
CA SER A 109 -16.47 4.32 7.38
C SER A 109 -16.30 2.88 7.89
N HIS A 110 -16.79 1.88 7.16
CA HIS A 110 -16.75 0.47 7.61
C HIS A 110 -17.23 0.29 9.07
N GLU A 111 -18.36 0.94 9.40
CA GLU A 111 -19.01 0.94 10.74
C GLU A 111 -18.20 1.60 11.88
N LYS A 112 -17.06 2.22 11.60
CA LYS A 112 -16.19 2.88 12.59
C LYS A 112 -15.80 4.28 12.14
N GLU A 113 -15.52 5.14 13.10
CA GLU A 113 -14.99 6.49 12.80
C GLU A 113 -13.47 6.47 12.59
N LEU A 114 -12.79 5.45 13.13
CA LEU A 114 -11.34 5.28 13.00
C LEU A 114 -10.95 3.80 13.06
N HIS A 115 -10.10 3.38 12.12
CA HIS A 115 -9.39 2.12 12.15
C HIS A 115 -7.95 2.36 12.61
N LEU A 116 -7.53 1.63 13.65
CA LEU A 116 -6.18 1.68 14.17
C LEU A 116 -5.46 0.38 13.80
N ILE A 117 -4.46 0.51 12.95
CA ILE A 117 -3.60 -0.61 12.56
C ILE A 117 -2.28 -0.48 13.32
N VAL A 118 -1.85 -1.54 13.98
CA VAL A 118 -0.57 -1.60 14.68
C VAL A 118 0.20 -2.82 14.20
N VAL A 119 1.44 -2.63 13.75
CA VAL A 119 2.27 -3.71 13.19
C VAL A 119 3.73 -3.48 13.55
N ARG A 120 4.47 -4.56 13.82
CA ARG A 120 5.92 -4.47 14.05
C ARG A 120 6.65 -4.21 12.74
N ALA A 121 7.82 -3.59 12.79
CA ALA A 121 8.62 -3.22 11.61
C ALA A 121 8.97 -4.40 10.68
N ASP A 122 8.92 -5.64 11.17
CA ASP A 122 9.14 -6.87 10.40
C ASP A 122 7.85 -7.50 9.83
N GLY A 123 6.69 -6.84 9.95
CA GLY A 123 5.42 -7.36 9.45
C GLY A 123 4.74 -8.36 10.39
N THR A 124 5.22 -8.51 11.62
CA THR A 124 4.58 -9.39 12.61
C THR A 124 3.81 -8.62 13.68
N HIS A 125 3.09 -9.33 14.55
CA HIS A 125 2.27 -8.74 15.62
C HIS A 125 1.29 -7.67 15.15
N PHE A 126 0.67 -7.92 14.00
CA PHE A 126 -0.42 -7.11 13.46
C PHE A 126 -1.62 -7.12 14.38
N ARG A 127 -2.25 -5.95 14.56
CA ARG A 127 -3.52 -5.77 15.24
C ARG A 127 -4.32 -4.70 14.52
N HIS A 128 -5.57 -5.01 14.20
CA HIS A 128 -6.55 -4.06 13.70
C HIS A 128 -7.61 -3.84 14.79
N VAL A 129 -7.63 -2.63 15.35
CA VAL A 129 -8.45 -2.30 16.52
C VAL A 129 -9.13 -0.95 16.33
N HIS A 130 -10.13 -0.68 17.16
CA HIS A 130 -10.97 0.50 17.04
C HIS A 130 -11.02 1.20 18.41
N PRO A 131 -10.18 2.24 18.64
CA PRO A 131 -10.23 3.02 19.86
C PRO A 131 -11.55 3.77 20.01
N GLU A 132 -11.84 4.23 21.22
CA GLU A 132 -12.98 5.09 21.51
C GLU A 132 -12.56 6.57 21.53
N LEU A 133 -13.38 7.44 20.94
CA LEU A 133 -13.19 8.89 20.95
C LEU A 133 -13.71 9.50 22.26
N GLY A 134 -12.82 10.16 22.99
CA GLY A 134 -13.13 10.99 24.15
C GLY A 134 -13.63 12.37 23.75
N ALA A 135 -14.37 13.02 24.65
CA ALA A 135 -14.92 14.36 24.43
C ALA A 135 -13.87 15.48 24.26
N ASP A 136 -12.60 15.20 24.55
CA ASP A 136 -11.47 16.10 24.36
C ASP A 136 -10.69 15.83 23.05
N GLY A 137 -11.21 14.94 22.19
CA GLY A 137 -10.60 14.54 20.92
C GLY A 137 -9.55 13.42 21.05
N THR A 138 -9.43 12.81 22.24
CA THR A 138 -8.49 11.71 22.48
C THR A 138 -9.07 10.38 22.09
N TRP A 139 -8.42 9.68 21.16
CA TRP A 139 -8.67 8.28 20.88
C TRP A 139 -7.92 7.43 21.89
N SER A 140 -8.58 6.44 22.49
CA SER A 140 -7.95 5.56 23.47
C SER A 140 -8.52 4.14 23.50
N LEU A 141 -7.69 3.18 23.91
CA LEU A 141 -8.10 1.82 24.25
C LEU A 141 -7.15 1.14 25.25
N PRO A 142 -7.62 0.16 26.03
CA PRO A 142 -6.74 -0.70 26.82
C PRO A 142 -5.70 -1.40 25.93
N TRP A 143 -4.44 -1.35 26.33
CA TRP A 143 -3.34 -1.87 25.52
C TRP A 143 -2.29 -2.63 26.34
N THR A 144 -1.69 -3.63 25.71
CA THR A 144 -0.53 -4.37 26.21
C THR A 144 0.26 -4.86 24.99
N TRP A 145 1.58 -4.74 25.05
CA TRP A 145 2.48 -5.27 24.03
C TRP A 145 2.90 -6.70 24.37
N ASP A 146 2.82 -7.59 23.38
CA ASP A 146 3.22 -8.99 23.54
C ASP A 146 4.68 -9.24 23.14
N ALA A 147 5.28 -8.32 22.38
CA ALA A 147 6.67 -8.39 21.95
C ALA A 147 7.33 -7.01 21.91
N ALA A 148 8.67 -7.01 21.99
CA ALA A 148 9.48 -5.81 21.80
C ALA A 148 9.70 -5.53 20.31
N GLY A 149 10.04 -4.29 20.00
CA GLY A 149 10.36 -3.86 18.65
C GLY A 149 9.92 -2.43 18.38
N SER A 150 10.17 -2.00 17.15
CA SER A 150 9.62 -0.77 16.60
C SER A 150 8.29 -1.11 15.92
N TYR A 151 7.23 -0.42 16.29
CA TYR A 151 5.89 -0.62 15.76
C TYR A 151 5.45 0.61 14.97
N ARG A 152 4.82 0.37 13.82
CA ARG A 152 4.08 1.40 13.10
C ARG A 152 2.62 1.36 13.54
N VAL A 153 2.07 2.53 13.82
CA VAL A 153 0.66 2.76 14.17
C VAL A 153 0.06 3.61 13.06
N TYR A 154 -1.03 3.17 12.47
CA TYR A 154 -1.79 3.91 11.46
C TYR A 154 -3.14 4.29 12.02
N ALA A 155 -3.50 5.56 11.90
CA ALA A 155 -4.86 6.05 12.08
C ALA A 155 -5.44 6.27 10.69
N ASP A 156 -6.42 5.45 10.33
CA ASP A 156 -7.17 5.52 9.09
C ASP A 156 -8.58 6.05 9.41
N PHE A 157 -8.93 7.21 8.86
CA PHE A 157 -10.11 7.96 9.26
C PHE A 157 -10.58 8.90 8.15
N VAL A 158 -11.85 9.28 8.24
CA VAL A 158 -12.46 10.29 7.35
C VAL A 158 -12.95 11.46 8.23
N PRO A 159 -12.38 12.68 8.12
CA PRO A 159 -12.96 13.86 8.77
C PRO A 159 -14.33 14.20 8.15
N GLU A 160 -15.24 14.82 8.92
CA GLU A 160 -16.61 15.12 8.45
C GLU A 160 -16.66 15.86 7.09
N ASP A 161 -15.74 16.79 6.87
CA ASP A 161 -15.66 17.64 5.67
C ASP A 161 -14.44 17.34 4.77
N GLY A 162 -13.94 16.10 4.74
CA GLY A 162 -12.77 15.75 3.92
C GLY A 162 -12.79 14.34 3.34
N GLU A 163 -11.64 13.96 2.79
CA GLU A 163 -11.42 12.65 2.16
C GLU A 163 -10.76 11.66 3.15
N ASP A 164 -10.69 10.40 2.75
CA ASP A 164 -10.01 9.35 3.49
C ASP A 164 -8.52 9.66 3.70
N LEU A 165 -8.06 9.54 4.94
CA LEU A 165 -6.70 9.86 5.35
C LEU A 165 -6.11 8.75 6.22
N THR A 166 -4.88 8.36 5.90
CA THR A 166 -4.09 7.43 6.70
C THR A 166 -2.83 8.13 7.22
N LEU A 167 -2.81 8.47 8.51
CA LEU A 167 -1.66 9.05 9.19
C LEU A 167 -0.92 7.99 10.01
N THR A 168 0.39 8.16 10.18
CA THR A 168 1.20 7.15 10.85
C THR A 168 2.14 7.71 11.92
N ARG A 169 2.45 6.90 12.93
CA ARG A 169 3.50 7.14 13.94
C ARG A 169 4.26 5.87 14.24
N THR A 170 5.48 6.03 14.73
CA THR A 170 6.28 4.92 15.26
C THR A 170 6.22 4.91 16.78
N VAL A 171 6.09 3.73 17.38
CA VAL A 171 6.19 3.48 18.82
C VAL A 171 7.29 2.47 19.07
N GLU A 172 8.15 2.76 20.06
CA GLU A 172 9.25 1.88 20.46
C GLU A 172 8.88 1.10 21.73
N VAL A 173 8.97 -0.22 21.67
CA VAL A 173 8.66 -1.11 22.80
C VAL A 173 9.95 -1.78 23.28
N ALA A 174 10.32 -1.51 24.52
CA ALA A 174 11.53 -2.03 25.13
C ALA A 174 11.40 -3.53 25.48
N GLY A 175 12.47 -4.27 25.21
CA GLY A 175 12.61 -5.67 25.58
C GLY A 175 13.64 -6.36 24.68
N GLU A 176 13.69 -7.69 24.75
CA GLU A 176 14.51 -8.49 23.84
C GLU A 176 13.85 -8.54 22.46
N TYR A 177 14.52 -8.00 21.45
CA TYR A 177 14.04 -7.97 20.08
C TYR A 177 14.75 -9.04 19.24
N GLY A 178 13.98 -10.01 18.77
CA GLY A 178 14.38 -10.97 17.75
C GLY A 178 13.53 -10.74 16.50
N PRO A 179 14.06 -10.13 15.42
CA PRO A 179 13.28 -9.89 14.21
C PRO A 179 12.85 -11.20 13.55
N GLU A 180 11.61 -11.25 13.10
CA GLU A 180 11.00 -12.39 12.40
C GLU A 180 10.82 -12.03 10.92
N ILE A 181 11.93 -11.84 10.22
CA ILE A 181 11.91 -11.46 8.80
C ILE A 181 11.43 -12.64 7.95
N ALA A 182 10.36 -12.44 7.18
CA ALA A 182 9.91 -13.41 6.21
C ALA A 182 10.96 -13.61 5.11
N THR A 183 11.36 -14.85 4.86
CA THR A 183 12.34 -15.18 3.80
C THR A 183 11.68 -15.66 2.51
N GLU A 184 10.47 -16.22 2.60
CA GLU A 184 9.73 -16.81 1.48
C GLU A 184 8.27 -16.31 1.51
N PRO A 185 7.57 -16.27 0.37
CA PRO A 185 6.14 -16.04 0.32
C PRO A 185 5.37 -17.08 1.15
N SER A 186 4.27 -16.65 1.75
CA SER A 186 3.34 -17.49 2.49
C SER A 186 1.92 -17.12 2.12
N LEU A 187 1.28 -17.98 1.34
CA LEU A 187 -0.11 -17.83 0.88
C LEU A 187 -1.10 -18.64 1.73
N VAL A 188 -0.63 -19.29 2.80
CA VAL A 188 -1.45 -20.05 3.73
C VAL A 188 -1.18 -19.54 5.14
N SER A 189 -2.25 -19.29 5.89
CA SER A 189 -2.20 -18.86 7.28
C SER A 189 -3.02 -19.80 8.15
N GLU A 190 -2.45 -20.25 9.27
CA GLU A 190 -3.17 -21.02 10.30
C GLU A 190 -3.41 -20.12 11.51
N VAL A 191 -4.68 -19.85 11.81
CA VAL A 191 -5.08 -18.95 12.90
C VAL A 191 -6.29 -19.51 13.63
N ASP A 192 -6.20 -19.66 14.96
CA ASP A 192 -7.31 -20.08 15.83
C ASP A 192 -8.08 -21.35 15.37
N GLY A 193 -7.39 -22.28 14.73
CA GLY A 193 -7.97 -23.52 14.19
C GLY A 193 -8.58 -23.41 12.79
N PHE A 194 -8.44 -22.26 12.14
CA PHE A 194 -8.73 -22.06 10.73
C PHE A 194 -7.47 -22.16 9.89
N THR A 195 -7.66 -22.59 8.64
CA THR A 195 -6.67 -22.47 7.57
C THR A 195 -7.25 -21.53 6.53
N VAL A 196 -6.56 -20.42 6.29
CA VAL A 196 -6.92 -19.44 5.25
C VAL A 196 -5.88 -19.51 4.14
N THR A 197 -6.35 -19.69 2.91
CA THR A 197 -5.50 -19.65 1.71
C THR A 197 -5.77 -18.36 0.95
N LEU A 198 -4.72 -17.69 0.49
CA LEU A 198 -4.82 -16.53 -0.39
C LEU A 198 -4.47 -16.97 -1.82
N GLU A 199 -5.38 -16.74 -2.75
CA GLU A 199 -5.20 -16.96 -4.18
C GLU A 199 -5.18 -15.62 -4.93
N GLY A 200 -4.45 -15.56 -6.05
CA GLY A 200 -4.27 -14.35 -6.85
C GLY A 200 -2.81 -13.87 -6.87
N ASP A 201 -2.47 -13.09 -7.89
CA ASP A 201 -1.12 -12.53 -8.09
C ASP A 201 -1.17 -11.01 -8.04
N LEU A 202 -0.22 -10.40 -7.32
CA LEU A 202 -0.08 -8.94 -7.28
C LEU A 202 0.73 -8.45 -8.48
N SER A 203 0.22 -7.43 -9.17
CA SER A 203 0.89 -6.79 -10.31
C SER A 203 1.12 -5.31 -10.03
N ALA A 204 2.36 -4.86 -10.13
CA ALA A 204 2.71 -3.46 -9.89
C ALA A 204 2.02 -2.50 -10.85
N GLY A 205 1.47 -1.41 -10.30
CA GLY A 205 0.81 -0.36 -11.06
C GLY A 205 -0.54 -0.75 -11.68
N ALA A 206 -1.10 -1.89 -11.28
CA ALA A 206 -2.41 -2.36 -11.74
C ALA A 206 -3.25 -2.86 -10.56
N SER A 207 -4.57 -2.87 -10.76
CA SER A 207 -5.50 -3.53 -9.86
C SER A 207 -5.40 -5.05 -10.04
N SER A 208 -5.15 -5.75 -8.95
CA SER A 208 -5.11 -7.20 -8.84
C SER A 208 -6.28 -7.68 -8.00
N GLU A 209 -6.87 -8.81 -8.41
CA GLU A 209 -7.86 -9.51 -7.61
C GLU A 209 -7.16 -10.57 -6.74
N VAL A 210 -7.46 -10.59 -5.45
CA VAL A 210 -7.02 -11.64 -4.52
C VAL A 210 -8.22 -12.21 -3.78
N THR A 211 -8.23 -13.53 -3.56
CA THR A 211 -9.32 -14.21 -2.87
C THR A 211 -8.78 -14.95 -1.65
N ALA A 212 -9.36 -14.66 -0.48
CA ALA A 212 -9.09 -15.38 0.75
C ALA A 212 -10.15 -16.47 0.96
N SER A 213 -9.73 -17.73 1.02
CA SER A 213 -10.60 -18.90 1.23
C SER A 213 -10.43 -19.45 2.64
N VAL A 214 -11.51 -19.46 3.43
CA VAL A 214 -11.50 -19.90 4.84
C VAL A 214 -11.97 -21.34 4.99
N THR A 215 -11.15 -22.17 5.63
CA THR A 215 -11.50 -23.55 5.98
C THR A 215 -11.24 -23.83 7.46
N ARG A 216 -11.96 -24.82 8.00
CA ARG A 216 -11.75 -25.36 9.35
C ARG A 216 -11.80 -26.88 9.26
N ASP A 217 -10.77 -27.56 9.78
CA ASP A 217 -10.62 -29.02 9.67
C ASP A 217 -10.73 -29.55 8.22
N GLY A 218 -10.25 -28.77 7.25
CA GLY A 218 -10.33 -29.08 5.82
C GLY A 218 -11.74 -28.99 5.21
N GLN A 219 -12.72 -28.40 5.92
CA GLN A 219 -14.05 -28.11 5.41
C GLN A 219 -14.21 -26.60 5.16
N PRO A 220 -14.82 -26.18 4.02
CA PRO A 220 -15.17 -24.79 3.76
C PRO A 220 -16.04 -24.19 4.86
N VAL A 221 -15.72 -22.97 5.29
CA VAL A 221 -16.50 -22.21 6.27
C VAL A 221 -17.52 -21.34 5.52
N HIS A 222 -18.81 -21.62 5.70
CA HIS A 222 -19.92 -20.86 5.10
C HIS A 222 -20.70 -20.02 6.14
N GLU A 223 -20.07 -19.77 7.28
CA GLU A 223 -20.62 -19.03 8.41
C GLU A 223 -19.79 -17.77 8.71
N LEU A 224 -19.16 -17.19 7.68
CA LEU A 224 -18.51 -15.89 7.82
C LEU A 224 -19.57 -14.83 8.11
N GLU A 225 -19.39 -14.13 9.22
CA GLU A 225 -20.28 -13.08 9.67
C GLU A 225 -19.78 -11.72 9.17
N PRO A 226 -20.70 -10.76 8.91
CA PRO A 226 -20.33 -9.39 8.65
C PRO A 226 -19.54 -8.80 9.82
N TYR A 227 -18.42 -8.16 9.50
CA TYR A 227 -17.57 -7.43 10.42
C TYR A 227 -17.12 -6.15 9.73
N LEU A 228 -17.36 -5.00 10.35
CA LEU A 228 -17.03 -3.67 9.79
C LEU A 228 -17.71 -3.44 8.42
N GLY A 229 -18.94 -3.93 8.26
CA GLY A 229 -19.71 -3.73 7.02
C GLY A 229 -19.26 -4.59 5.82
N ALA A 230 -18.42 -5.61 6.00
CA ALA A 230 -18.08 -6.60 4.96
C ALA A 230 -17.91 -8.00 5.55
N PHE A 231 -17.81 -9.04 4.71
CA PHE A 231 -17.54 -10.41 5.18
C PHE A 231 -16.06 -10.67 5.54
N GLY A 232 -15.20 -9.69 5.26
CA GLY A 232 -13.83 -9.66 5.71
C GLY A 232 -13.15 -8.36 5.31
N HIS A 233 -12.05 -8.05 5.98
CA HIS A 233 -11.25 -6.84 5.74
C HIS A 233 -9.82 -7.26 5.44
N LEU A 234 -9.20 -6.63 4.44
CA LEU A 234 -7.83 -6.94 4.06
C LEU A 234 -6.99 -5.66 4.13
N VAL A 235 -5.94 -5.69 4.95
CA VAL A 235 -4.93 -4.65 5.02
C VAL A 235 -3.68 -5.14 4.30
N ALA A 236 -3.11 -4.31 3.43
CA ALA A 236 -1.86 -4.61 2.74
C ALA A 236 -0.80 -3.55 3.02
N LEU A 237 0.40 -4.00 3.40
CA LEU A 237 1.53 -3.15 3.75
C LEU A 237 2.76 -3.53 2.93
N ARG A 238 3.45 -2.56 2.35
CA ARG A 238 4.70 -2.82 1.63
C ARG A 238 5.84 -3.19 2.57
N GLU A 239 6.62 -4.22 2.25
CA GLU A 239 7.80 -4.56 3.04
C GLU A 239 8.81 -3.41 3.06
N GLY A 240 9.45 -3.20 4.21
CA GLY A 240 10.47 -2.18 4.41
C GLY A 240 9.90 -0.89 4.98
N ASP A 241 9.19 -0.10 4.18
CA ASP A 241 8.63 1.18 4.64
C ASP A 241 7.21 1.07 5.22
N LEU A 242 6.58 -0.09 5.11
CA LEU A 242 5.21 -0.34 5.56
C LEU A 242 4.24 0.70 5.01
N ALA A 243 4.41 1.10 3.74
CA ALA A 243 3.40 1.90 3.07
C ALA A 243 2.04 1.21 3.14
N TYR A 244 1.01 1.96 3.56
CA TYR A 244 -0.36 1.47 3.64
C TYR A 244 -0.99 1.49 2.25
N LEU A 245 -1.65 0.40 1.88
CA LEU A 245 -2.29 0.27 0.58
C LEU A 245 -3.81 0.27 0.68
N HIS A 246 -4.41 0.77 -0.38
CA HIS A 246 -5.84 0.80 -0.55
C HIS A 246 -6.34 -0.57 -1.01
N VAL A 247 -7.34 -1.11 -0.30
CA VAL A 247 -7.93 -2.41 -0.59
C VAL A 247 -9.45 -2.28 -0.52
N HIS A 248 -10.14 -2.87 -1.48
CA HIS A 248 -11.60 -2.88 -1.53
C HIS A 248 -12.13 -4.31 -1.47
N PRO A 249 -13.07 -4.62 -0.56
CA PRO A 249 -13.82 -5.85 -0.66
C PRO A 249 -14.70 -5.82 -1.91
N GLU A 250 -14.79 -6.94 -2.61
CA GLU A 250 -15.75 -7.13 -3.69
C GLU A 250 -17.06 -7.72 -3.18
N GLY A 251 -18.15 -7.39 -3.87
CA GLY A 251 -19.49 -7.92 -3.57
C GLY A 251 -20.46 -6.87 -3.03
N GLU A 252 -21.66 -7.33 -2.69
CA GLU A 252 -22.70 -6.49 -2.08
C GLU A 252 -22.42 -6.31 -0.59
N GLU A 253 -22.69 -5.11 -0.06
CA GLU A 253 -22.64 -4.85 1.38
C GLU A 253 -23.61 -5.79 2.14
N PRO A 254 -23.12 -6.55 3.13
CA PRO A 254 -23.96 -7.47 3.89
C PRO A 254 -24.93 -6.75 4.83
N GLN A 255 -26.04 -7.41 5.13
CA GLN A 255 -26.97 -7.01 6.19
C GLN A 255 -26.70 -7.80 7.47
N ALA A 256 -27.13 -7.24 8.60
CA ALA A 256 -27.02 -7.92 9.89
C ALA A 256 -27.73 -9.29 9.87
N GLY A 257 -26.97 -10.36 10.11
CA GLY A 257 -27.46 -11.73 10.11
C GLY A 257 -27.26 -12.49 8.79
N ASP A 258 -26.75 -11.84 7.75
CA ASP A 258 -26.27 -12.53 6.56
C ASP A 258 -25.03 -13.36 6.89
N LEU A 259 -24.79 -14.41 6.09
CA LEU A 259 -23.61 -15.26 6.19
C LEU A 259 -23.01 -15.46 4.79
N SER A 260 -21.69 -15.59 4.72
CA SER A 260 -20.97 -15.85 3.47
C SER A 260 -19.85 -16.88 3.68
N GLY A 261 -19.02 -17.06 2.65
CA GLY A 261 -17.86 -17.92 2.63
C GLY A 261 -18.01 -19.13 1.70
N PRO A 262 -16.91 -19.87 1.46
CA PRO A 262 -15.61 -19.72 2.14
C PRO A 262 -14.76 -18.56 1.61
N ASP A 263 -15.13 -18.00 0.47
CA ASP A 263 -14.30 -17.08 -0.28
C ASP A 263 -14.71 -15.63 -0.03
N VAL A 264 -13.72 -14.76 0.18
CA VAL A 264 -13.87 -13.31 0.21
C VAL A 264 -12.85 -12.71 -0.75
N THR A 265 -13.32 -11.98 -1.75
CA THR A 265 -12.51 -11.43 -2.83
C THR A 265 -12.26 -9.94 -2.61
N PHE A 266 -11.06 -9.49 -2.95
CA PHE A 266 -10.61 -8.12 -2.81
C PHE A 266 -9.92 -7.63 -4.08
N ALA A 267 -10.14 -6.36 -4.41
CA ALA A 267 -9.32 -5.63 -5.37
C ALA A 267 -8.23 -4.87 -4.61
N ILE A 268 -6.98 -5.03 -5.03
CA ILE A 268 -5.79 -4.40 -4.43
C ILE A 268 -4.92 -3.78 -5.52
N GLU A 269 -4.45 -2.56 -5.28
CA GLU A 269 -3.49 -1.88 -6.15
C GLU A 269 -2.15 -1.70 -5.43
N VAL A 270 -1.11 -2.36 -5.96
CA VAL A 270 0.26 -2.23 -5.44
C VAL A 270 1.07 -1.25 -6.30
N PRO A 271 1.73 -0.24 -5.72
CA PRO A 271 2.36 0.83 -6.49
C PRO A 271 3.67 0.40 -7.17
N THR A 272 4.34 -0.63 -6.65
CA THR A 272 5.68 -1.05 -7.08
C THR A 272 5.85 -2.56 -7.04
N ASP A 273 6.77 -3.10 -7.83
CA ASP A 273 7.24 -4.48 -7.64
C ASP A 273 7.85 -4.64 -6.25
N GLY A 274 7.66 -5.79 -5.62
CA GLY A 274 8.24 -6.11 -4.32
C GLY A 274 7.38 -7.04 -3.48
N ARG A 275 7.70 -7.07 -2.19
CA ARG A 275 7.01 -7.88 -1.18
C ARG A 275 6.02 -7.06 -0.39
N TYR A 276 4.89 -7.68 -0.07
CA TYR A 276 3.80 -7.12 0.70
C TYR A 276 3.36 -8.07 1.82
N PHE A 277 3.02 -7.50 2.97
CA PHE A 277 2.37 -8.19 4.08
C PHE A 277 0.87 -7.93 4.00
N LEU A 278 0.08 -9.00 3.90
CA LEU A 278 -1.37 -8.92 3.81
C LEU A 278 -1.99 -9.51 5.08
N TYR A 279 -2.99 -8.84 5.64
CA TYR A 279 -3.69 -9.26 6.85
C TYR A 279 -5.19 -9.28 6.61
N PHE A 280 -5.79 -10.46 6.67
CA PHE A 280 -7.20 -10.69 6.42
C PHE A 280 -7.93 -10.92 7.75
N ASP A 281 -8.78 -9.97 8.12
CA ASP A 281 -9.70 -10.09 9.23
C ASP A 281 -11.02 -10.71 8.77
N PHE A 282 -11.46 -11.76 9.44
CA PHE A 282 -12.76 -12.39 9.23
C PHE A 282 -13.42 -12.73 10.55
N GLN A 283 -14.75 -12.80 10.57
CA GLN A 283 -15.50 -13.09 11.78
C GLN A 283 -16.27 -14.40 11.66
N VAL A 284 -16.17 -15.24 12.70
CA VAL A 284 -16.94 -16.47 12.85
C VAL A 284 -17.37 -16.62 14.31
N ALA A 285 -18.65 -16.91 14.54
CA ALA A 285 -19.22 -17.11 15.86
C ALA A 285 -18.92 -15.97 16.87
N GLY A 286 -19.01 -14.73 16.39
CA GLY A 286 -18.81 -13.50 17.17
C GLY A 286 -17.35 -13.17 17.48
N GLN A 287 -16.38 -13.90 16.89
CA GLN A 287 -14.96 -13.71 17.12
C GLN A 287 -14.25 -13.33 15.83
N VAL A 288 -13.42 -12.29 15.90
CA VAL A 288 -12.59 -11.82 14.80
C VAL A 288 -11.26 -12.57 14.83
N HIS A 289 -10.81 -12.99 13.66
CA HIS A 289 -9.57 -13.70 13.42
C HIS A 289 -8.78 -12.99 12.34
N SER A 290 -7.46 -12.89 12.50
CA SER A 290 -6.57 -12.20 11.55
C SER A 290 -5.57 -13.19 10.96
N ALA A 291 -5.74 -13.53 9.68
CA ALA A 291 -4.79 -14.33 8.92
C ALA A 291 -3.73 -13.43 8.30
N ALA A 292 -2.46 -13.83 8.37
CA ALA A 292 -1.33 -13.08 7.81
C ALA A 292 -0.67 -13.83 6.64
N PHE A 293 -0.29 -13.08 5.61
CA PHE A 293 0.33 -13.57 4.38
C PHE A 293 1.55 -12.74 4.01
N VAL A 294 2.45 -13.37 3.26
CA VAL A 294 3.60 -12.72 2.63
C VAL A 294 3.50 -12.96 1.13
N VAL A 295 3.34 -11.90 0.36
CA VAL A 295 3.06 -11.97 -1.08
C VAL A 295 4.10 -11.16 -1.83
N ASP A 296 4.69 -11.77 -2.85
CA ASP A 296 5.58 -11.08 -3.77
C ASP A 296 4.78 -10.74 -5.03
N THR A 297 5.06 -9.59 -5.65
CA THR A 297 4.51 -9.29 -6.98
C THR A 297 5.02 -10.31 -7.99
N ALA A 298 4.14 -10.75 -8.90
CA ALA A 298 4.56 -11.61 -9.99
C ALA A 298 5.66 -10.90 -10.79
N GLU A 299 6.76 -11.60 -11.09
CA GLU A 299 7.81 -11.04 -11.94
C GLU A 299 7.18 -10.64 -13.28
N GLY A 300 7.17 -9.34 -13.55
CA GLY A 300 6.84 -8.83 -14.86
C GLY A 300 7.77 -9.52 -15.85
N THR A 301 7.22 -10.38 -16.71
CA THR A 301 7.95 -10.82 -17.89
C THR A 301 8.22 -9.55 -18.67
N THR A 302 9.43 -9.01 -18.56
CA THR A 302 9.93 -8.00 -19.48
C THR A 302 9.66 -8.57 -20.85
N ALA A 303 8.72 -7.98 -21.58
CA ALA A 303 8.45 -8.34 -22.95
C ALA A 303 9.79 -8.37 -23.66
N ASP A 304 10.20 -9.58 -24.05
CA ASP A 304 11.39 -9.83 -24.84
C ASP A 304 11.34 -8.83 -25.99
N GLU A 305 12.26 -7.86 -25.99
CA GLU A 305 12.47 -6.95 -27.10
C GLU A 305 12.64 -7.83 -28.33
N SER A 306 11.56 -7.96 -29.07
CA SER A 306 11.50 -8.76 -30.27
C SER A 306 12.44 -8.08 -31.27
N ASP A 307 13.65 -8.62 -31.36
CA ASP A 307 14.69 -8.27 -32.31
C ASP A 307 14.06 -8.10 -33.71
N PRO A 308 13.98 -6.86 -34.26
CA PRO A 308 13.44 -6.65 -35.59
C PRO A 308 14.57 -6.88 -36.60
N SER A 309 15.08 -8.12 -36.68
CA SER A 309 16.05 -8.49 -37.71
C SER A 309 15.97 -9.96 -38.14
N ALA A 310 14.80 -10.38 -38.62
CA ALA A 310 14.67 -11.44 -39.62
C ALA A 310 13.29 -11.26 -40.28
N GLY A 311 13.17 -10.69 -41.47
CA GLY A 311 13.55 -11.37 -42.70
C GLY A 311 12.28 -11.52 -43.54
N THR A 312 12.11 -10.62 -44.51
CA THR A 312 11.06 -10.63 -45.53
C THR A 312 10.88 -12.03 -46.12
N THR A 313 9.67 -12.57 -46.08
CA THR A 313 9.23 -13.58 -47.04
C THR A 313 7.78 -13.31 -47.40
N GLU A 314 7.57 -13.17 -48.71
CA GLU A 314 6.33 -12.78 -49.37
C GLU A 314 5.18 -13.78 -49.14
N ALA A 315 3.98 -13.23 -49.03
CA ALA A 315 2.73 -13.98 -49.05
C ALA A 315 2.33 -14.36 -50.49
N PRO A 316 1.65 -15.50 -50.71
CA PRO A 316 0.78 -15.66 -51.85
C PRO A 316 -0.70 -15.52 -51.44
N THR A 317 -1.36 -14.67 -52.22
CA THR A 317 -2.79 -14.39 -52.34
C THR A 317 -3.65 -15.65 -52.50
N GLU A 318 -4.74 -15.77 -51.75
CA GLU A 318 -5.86 -16.65 -52.09
C GLU A 318 -7.03 -15.84 -52.67
N GLU A 319 -7.52 -16.24 -53.85
CA GLU A 319 -8.85 -15.92 -54.35
C GLU A 319 -9.72 -17.19 -54.38
N PRO A 320 -11.03 -17.10 -54.10
CA PRO A 320 -11.90 -18.26 -53.99
C PRO A 320 -12.50 -18.65 -55.35
N SER A 321 -12.77 -19.93 -55.56
CA SER A 321 -13.65 -20.39 -56.65
C SER A 321 -14.56 -21.53 -56.22
N GLU A 322 -15.82 -21.40 -56.64
CA GLU A 322 -16.94 -22.28 -56.36
C GLU A 322 -16.95 -23.55 -57.25
N SER A 323 -17.48 -24.62 -56.68
CA SER A 323 -18.41 -25.60 -57.26
C SER A 323 -18.00 -26.63 -58.34
N ALA A 324 -18.58 -27.82 -58.13
CA ALA A 324 -19.03 -28.85 -59.07
C ALA A 324 -18.11 -30.06 -59.40
N GLU A 325 -18.50 -31.19 -58.81
CA GLU A 325 -18.79 -32.52 -59.40
C GLU A 325 -17.72 -33.35 -60.18
N HIS A 326 -17.94 -34.68 -60.04
CA HIS A 326 -17.46 -35.84 -60.81
C HIS A 326 -16.11 -36.50 -60.46
N GLY A 327 -16.20 -37.63 -59.74
CA GLY A 327 -16.04 -38.95 -60.39
C GLY A 327 -14.67 -39.66 -60.40
N THR A 328 -14.70 -40.87 -59.84
CA THR A 328 -13.93 -42.10 -60.18
C THR A 328 -12.59 -42.40 -59.49
N ASP A 329 -12.61 -43.51 -58.75
CA ASP A 329 -11.72 -44.68 -58.76
C ASP A 329 -10.19 -44.52 -58.74
N GLY A 330 -9.55 -45.15 -57.75
CA GLY A 330 -8.13 -45.50 -57.83
C GLY A 330 -7.52 -46.03 -56.53
N HIS A 331 -7.42 -47.36 -56.41
CA HIS A 331 -6.65 -48.07 -55.40
C HIS A 331 -5.15 -47.73 -55.41
N GLY A 332 -4.49 -47.80 -54.25
CA GLY A 332 -3.05 -48.06 -54.19
C GLY A 332 -2.37 -47.67 -52.89
N HIS A 333 -2.25 -48.65 -51.99
CA HIS A 333 -1.28 -48.83 -50.89
C HIS A 333 -1.06 -47.71 -49.86
#